data_AF-A0A6J6AJ08-F1
#
_entry.id   AF-A0A6J6AJ08-F1
#
_cell.length_a   1.000
_cell.length_b   1.000
_cell.length_c   1.000
_cell.angle_alpha   90.00
_cell.angle_beta   90.00
_cell.angle_gamma   90.00
#
_symmetry.space_group_name_H-M   'P 1'
#
loop_
_entity.id
_entity.type
_entity.pdbx_description
1 polymer ?
#
loop_
_entity_poly.entity_id
_entity_poly.type
_entity_poly.pdbx_seq_one_letter_code
_entity_poly.pdbx_strand_id
1 'polypeptide(L)'
;MPTHSQQLRISVYGHPSAQPESVADLLGATYNNDADGSEEVAIFVINPNTGVDEKTVSNWAALDDFQTPRLIVVTNLESGEADFDDAVLLANRLFDQVVTPYLVLHDDSGSPCALISLETEEIIDYTTNPCTVIPSDPEHKTLVGEFVDEYKSHMAVMGNESFAAGLLFPAIPVWIERNIGVDIVKHYLDEINH
;
A
#
# COMPACT_ATOMS: atom_id res chain seq x y z
N MET A 1 -9.93 0.05 -35.29
CA MET A 1 -10.70 0.87 -34.34
C MET A 1 -9.75 1.20 -33.20
N PRO A 2 -9.58 2.46 -32.79
CA PRO A 2 -8.78 2.75 -31.61
C PRO A 2 -9.56 2.20 -30.42
N THR A 3 -9.00 1.17 -29.77
CA THR A 3 -9.40 0.78 -28.43
C THR A 3 -9.14 2.00 -27.54
N HIS A 4 -10.19 2.73 -27.18
CA HIS A 4 -10.10 3.64 -26.04
C HIS A 4 -9.95 2.75 -24.81
N SER A 5 -8.71 2.46 -24.43
CA SER A 5 -8.42 2.03 -23.07
C SER A 5 -8.82 3.21 -22.18
N GLN A 6 -9.97 3.08 -21.51
CA GLN A 6 -10.41 4.07 -20.55
C GLN A 6 -9.38 4.10 -19.43
N GLN A 7 -8.79 5.26 -19.16
CA GLN A 7 -7.82 5.41 -18.09
C GLN A 7 -8.53 5.23 -16.75
N LEU A 8 -8.00 4.34 -15.91
CA LEU A 8 -8.52 4.04 -14.57
C LEU A 8 -8.68 5.34 -13.76
N ARG A 9 -9.85 5.56 -13.18
CA ARG A 9 -10.11 6.69 -12.29
C ARG A 9 -9.61 6.36 -10.89
N ILE A 10 -8.38 6.79 -10.61
CA ILE A 10 -7.72 6.58 -9.32
C ILE A 10 -7.86 7.86 -8.49
N SER A 11 -8.45 7.76 -7.30
CA SER A 11 -8.50 8.84 -6.31
C SER A 11 -7.46 8.63 -5.22
N VAL A 12 -6.83 9.71 -4.77
CA VAL A 12 -5.88 9.69 -3.64
C VAL A 12 -6.40 10.60 -2.53
N TYR A 13 -6.39 10.08 -1.30
CA TYR A 13 -6.82 10.74 -0.08
C TYR A 13 -5.72 10.65 0.97
N GLY A 14 -5.64 11.63 1.86
CA GLY A 14 -4.70 11.61 2.97
C GLY A 14 -4.48 13.00 3.56
N HIS A 15 -3.94 13.05 4.77
CA HIS A 15 -3.50 14.31 5.36
C HIS A 15 -2.27 14.85 4.62
N PRO A 16 -2.11 16.18 4.43
CA PRO A 16 -0.98 16.74 3.66
C PRO A 16 0.42 16.33 4.14
N SER A 17 0.59 16.00 5.42
CA SER A 17 1.86 15.48 5.96
C SER A 17 2.28 14.13 5.37
N ALA A 18 1.34 13.37 4.79
CA ALA A 18 1.59 12.10 4.12
C ALA A 18 1.89 12.25 2.62
N GLN A 19 1.88 13.48 2.11
CA GLN A 19 2.19 13.82 0.71
C GLN A 19 1.27 13.12 -0.31
N PRO A 20 -0.07 13.15 -0.14
CA PRO A 20 -1.00 12.49 -1.07
C PRO A 20 -0.93 13.06 -2.49
N GLU A 21 -0.63 14.35 -2.66
CA GLU A 21 -0.43 14.97 -3.99
C GLU A 21 0.77 14.35 -4.72
N SER A 22 1.90 14.15 -4.02
CA SER A 22 3.09 13.50 -4.60
C SER A 22 2.81 12.05 -5.01
N VAL A 23 2.04 11.32 -4.20
CA VAL A 23 1.59 9.95 -4.53
C VAL A 23 0.67 9.97 -5.75
N ALA A 24 -0.24 10.95 -5.83
CA ALA A 24 -1.13 11.10 -6.98
C ALA A 24 -0.35 11.35 -8.28
N ASP A 25 0.61 12.28 -8.25
CA ASP A 25 1.47 12.59 -9.39
C ASP A 25 2.27 11.36 -9.85
N LEU A 26 2.83 10.60 -8.89
CA LEU A 26 3.63 9.40 -9.15
C LEU A 26 2.84 8.29 -9.86
N LEU A 27 1.54 8.19 -9.55
CA LEU A 27 0.66 7.13 -10.04
C LEU A 27 -0.25 7.58 -11.19
N GLY A 28 -0.21 8.86 -11.58
CA GLY A 28 -1.14 9.42 -12.56
C GLY A 28 -2.59 9.44 -12.07
N ALA A 29 -2.76 9.59 -10.75
CA ALA A 29 -4.04 9.62 -10.05
C ALA A 29 -4.47 11.08 -9.76
N THR A 30 -5.65 11.25 -9.16
CA THR A 30 -6.17 12.56 -8.75
C THR A 30 -6.25 12.66 -7.24
N TYR A 31 -5.58 13.66 -6.64
CA TYR A 31 -5.80 13.99 -5.24
C TYR A 31 -7.16 14.67 -5.07
N ASN A 32 -8.00 14.11 -4.20
CA ASN A 32 -9.35 14.60 -3.93
C ASN A 32 -9.51 14.92 -2.44
N ASN A 33 -10.30 15.95 -2.11
CA ASN A 33 -10.62 16.26 -0.72
C ASN A 33 -11.81 15.44 -0.21
N ASP A 34 -12.76 15.10 -1.09
CA ASP A 34 -14.00 14.43 -0.76
C ASP A 34 -14.15 13.18 -1.63
N ALA A 35 -14.55 12.07 -1.01
CA ALA A 35 -14.95 10.87 -1.72
C ALA A 35 -16.40 11.03 -2.23
N ASP A 36 -16.61 10.79 -3.52
CA ASP A 36 -17.93 10.85 -4.16
C ASP A 36 -18.35 9.52 -4.83
N GLY A 37 -17.48 8.50 -4.78
CA GLY A 37 -17.72 7.17 -5.33
C GLY A 37 -17.60 7.10 -6.86
N SER A 38 -17.07 8.15 -7.50
CA SER A 38 -16.86 8.16 -8.95
C SER A 38 -15.59 7.42 -9.38
N GLU A 39 -14.66 7.20 -8.45
CA GLU A 39 -13.43 6.44 -8.65
C GLU A 39 -13.65 4.93 -8.82
N GLU A 40 -12.71 4.31 -9.53
CA GLU A 40 -12.64 2.85 -9.68
C GLU A 40 -11.74 2.21 -8.61
N VAL A 41 -10.85 3.00 -8.02
CA VAL A 41 -9.98 2.60 -6.91
C VAL A 41 -9.54 3.83 -6.14
N ALA A 42 -9.45 3.71 -4.82
CA ALA A 42 -8.97 4.76 -3.94
C ALA A 42 -7.68 4.37 -3.22
N ILE A 43 -6.79 5.34 -3.06
CA ILE A 43 -5.52 5.20 -2.35
C ILE A 43 -5.55 6.11 -1.13
N PHE A 44 -5.35 5.53 0.05
CA PHE A 44 -5.30 6.25 1.31
C PHE A 44 -3.85 6.36 1.79
N VAL A 45 -3.31 7.57 1.77
CA VAL A 45 -1.91 7.84 2.11
C VAL A 45 -1.79 8.22 3.58
N ILE A 46 -0.96 7.50 4.32
CA ILE A 46 -0.75 7.68 5.75
C ILE A 46 0.73 7.97 6.02
N ASN A 47 0.98 8.94 6.90
CA ASN A 47 2.28 9.16 7.50
C ASN A 47 2.21 8.73 8.97
N PRO A 48 2.95 7.67 9.36
CA PRO A 48 2.88 7.11 10.70
C PRO A 48 3.30 8.11 11.79
N ASN A 49 4.14 9.08 11.46
CA ASN A 49 4.63 10.08 12.40
C ASN A 49 3.59 11.16 12.77
N THR A 50 2.55 11.31 11.96
CA THR A 50 1.54 12.39 12.12
C THR A 50 0.13 11.89 12.31
N GLY A 51 -0.09 10.59 12.09
CA GLY A 51 -1.40 9.97 12.18
C GLY A 51 -2.28 10.22 10.95
N VAL A 52 -3.58 9.96 11.11
CA VAL A 52 -4.62 10.13 10.09
C VAL A 52 -5.66 11.12 10.62
N ASP A 53 -6.08 12.06 9.79
CA ASP A 53 -7.10 13.05 10.16
C ASP A 53 -8.53 12.53 10.01
N GLU A 54 -9.48 13.20 10.68
CA GLU A 54 -10.90 12.82 10.64
C GLU A 54 -11.46 12.83 9.21
N LYS A 55 -10.91 13.67 8.34
CA LYS A 55 -11.34 13.78 6.95
C LYS A 55 -11.00 12.53 6.14
N THR A 56 -9.77 12.03 6.28
CA THR A 56 -9.33 10.79 5.63
C THR A 56 -10.16 9.60 6.11
N VAL A 57 -10.46 9.51 7.42
CA VAL A 57 -11.36 8.48 7.97
C VAL A 57 -12.78 8.58 7.41
N SER A 58 -13.29 9.80 7.26
CA SER A 58 -14.62 10.03 6.68
C SER A 58 -14.67 9.60 5.21
N ASN A 59 -13.63 9.89 4.42
CA ASN A 59 -13.53 9.48 3.03
C ASN A 59 -13.43 7.95 2.89
N TRP A 60 -12.72 7.27 3.81
CA TRP A 60 -12.67 5.81 3.84
C TRP A 60 -14.06 5.21 3.96
N ALA A 61 -14.81 5.65 4.99
CA ALA A 61 -16.16 5.14 5.25
C ALA A 61 -17.15 5.49 4.13
N ALA A 62 -17.02 6.67 3.51
CA ALA A 62 -17.92 7.11 2.43
C ALA A 62 -17.89 6.20 1.20
N LEU A 63 -16.79 5.48 0.99
CA LEU A 63 -16.65 4.59 -0.14
C LEU A 63 -17.30 3.22 0.07
N ASP A 64 -17.62 2.83 1.31
CA ASP A 64 -18.10 1.48 1.64
C ASP A 64 -19.36 1.10 0.85
N ASP A 65 -20.31 2.05 0.73
CA ASP A 65 -21.55 1.90 -0.02
C ASP A 65 -21.35 1.56 -1.51
N PHE A 66 -20.19 1.93 -2.07
CA PHE A 66 -19.84 1.70 -3.47
C PHE A 66 -19.01 0.43 -3.68
N GLN A 67 -18.57 -0.22 -2.59
CA GLN A 67 -17.61 -1.31 -2.62
C GLN A 67 -16.34 -0.98 -3.42
N THR A 68 -15.95 0.30 -3.45
CA THR A 68 -14.74 0.75 -4.16
C THR A 68 -13.52 0.03 -3.60
N PRO A 69 -12.68 -0.61 -4.45
CA PRO A 69 -11.36 -1.10 -4.06
C PRO A 69 -10.51 -0.01 -3.41
N ARG A 70 -9.87 -0.33 -2.28
CA ARG A 70 -9.05 0.62 -1.52
C ARG A 70 -7.73 -0.01 -1.16
N LEU A 71 -6.65 0.76 -1.24
CA LEU A 71 -5.35 0.38 -0.70
C LEU A 71 -4.78 1.51 0.14
N ILE A 72 -3.96 1.14 1.11
CA ILE A 72 -3.24 2.07 1.97
C ILE A 72 -1.81 2.20 1.43
N VAL A 73 -1.34 3.43 1.27
CA VAL A 73 0.07 3.73 1.01
C VAL A 73 0.66 4.37 2.25
N VAL A 74 1.72 3.78 2.79
CA VAL A 74 2.43 4.32 3.95
C VAL A 74 3.68 5.03 3.46
N THR A 75 3.73 6.35 3.64
CA THR A 75 4.87 7.21 3.28
C THR A 75 5.66 7.64 4.51
N ASN A 76 6.79 8.33 4.29
CA ASN A 76 7.64 8.87 5.35
C ASN A 76 8.19 7.79 6.30
N LEU A 77 8.61 6.68 5.71
CA LEU A 77 9.27 5.56 6.42
C LEU A 77 10.77 5.80 6.60
N GLU A 78 11.34 6.74 5.86
CA GLU A 78 12.75 7.16 5.95
C GLU A 78 13.01 8.20 7.04
N SER A 79 11.94 8.77 7.61
CA SER A 79 12.03 9.90 8.52
C SER A 79 11.09 9.73 9.71
N GLY A 80 11.65 9.79 10.91
CA GLY A 80 10.90 9.75 12.15
C GLY A 80 11.10 8.48 12.97
N GLU A 81 10.29 8.33 14.01
CA GLU A 81 10.42 7.25 15.00
C GLU A 81 9.42 6.13 14.74
N ALA A 82 8.31 6.42 14.06
CA ALA A 82 7.26 5.45 13.79
C ALA A 82 7.56 4.72 12.47
N ASP A 83 7.46 3.40 12.51
CA ASP A 83 7.77 2.54 11.36
C ASP A 83 6.50 2.08 10.62
N PHE A 84 6.68 1.11 9.71
CA PHE A 84 5.58 0.56 8.93
C PHE A 84 4.58 -0.22 9.77
N ASP A 85 5.02 -0.93 10.82
CA ASP A 85 4.15 -1.72 11.68
C ASP A 85 3.26 -0.80 12.53
N ASP A 86 3.81 0.33 13.00
CA ASP A 86 3.03 1.39 13.66
C ASP A 86 1.95 1.96 12.74
N ALA A 87 2.27 2.17 11.46
CA ALA A 87 1.31 2.65 10.46
C ALA A 87 0.15 1.67 10.27
N VAL A 88 0.47 0.37 10.20
CA VAL A 88 -0.50 -0.72 10.03
C VAL A 88 -1.38 -0.87 11.26
N LEU A 89 -0.80 -0.75 12.46
CA LEU A 89 -1.56 -0.74 13.71
C LEU A 89 -2.54 0.44 13.76
N LEU A 90 -2.09 1.63 13.32
CA LEU A 90 -2.94 2.81 13.23
C LEU A 90 -4.05 2.63 12.20
N ALA A 91 -3.75 2.09 11.02
CA ALA A 91 -4.73 1.85 9.97
C ALA A 91 -5.81 0.86 10.43
N ASN A 92 -5.42 -0.26 11.04
CA ASN A 92 -6.37 -1.25 11.61
C ASN A 92 -7.26 -0.68 12.73
N ARG A 93 -6.84 0.41 13.39
CA ARG A 93 -7.67 1.08 14.40
C ARG A 93 -8.72 2.00 13.79
N LEU A 94 -8.42 2.59 12.63
CA LEU A 94 -9.21 3.68 12.05
C LEU A 94 -10.05 3.25 10.85
N PHE A 95 -9.63 2.18 10.17
CA PHE A 95 -10.25 1.63 8.98
C PHE A 95 -10.74 0.21 9.24
N ASP A 96 -11.12 -0.49 8.17
CA ASP A 96 -11.37 -1.93 8.18
C ASP A 96 -10.06 -2.72 8.31
N GLN A 97 -10.18 -4.05 8.43
CA GLN A 97 -9.03 -4.94 8.56
C GLN A 97 -8.08 -4.79 7.37
N VAL A 98 -6.86 -4.33 7.65
CA VAL A 98 -5.79 -4.12 6.69
C VAL A 98 -4.91 -5.36 6.61
N VAL A 99 -4.42 -5.67 5.41
CA VAL A 99 -3.47 -6.77 5.16
C VAL A 99 -2.14 -6.20 4.70
N THR A 100 -1.02 -6.76 5.16
CA THR A 100 0.34 -6.35 4.80
C THR A 100 1.01 -7.38 3.89
N PRO A 101 0.96 -7.24 2.56
CA PRO A 101 1.60 -8.20 1.66
C PRO A 101 3.15 -8.15 1.69
N TYR A 102 3.73 -7.06 2.20
CA TYR A 102 5.18 -6.85 2.27
C TYR A 102 5.60 -6.21 3.59
N LEU A 103 6.81 -6.53 4.04
CA LEU A 103 7.48 -5.86 5.16
C LEU A 103 8.74 -5.12 4.70
N VAL A 104 9.13 -4.09 5.45
CA VAL A 104 10.26 -3.22 5.12
C VAL A 104 11.57 -3.77 5.67
N LEU A 105 12.57 -3.87 4.80
CA LEU A 105 13.95 -4.14 5.19
C LEU A 105 14.76 -2.85 5.15
N HIS A 106 15.58 -2.66 6.18
CA HIS A 106 16.42 -1.49 6.38
C HIS A 106 17.89 -1.83 6.15
N ASP A 107 18.65 -0.87 5.62
CA ASP A 107 20.10 -0.96 5.55
C ASP A 107 20.76 -0.71 6.92
N ASP A 108 22.09 -0.83 6.99
CA ASP A 108 22.87 -0.61 8.22
C ASP A 108 22.72 0.82 8.79
N SER A 109 22.25 1.77 8.00
CA SER A 109 21.97 3.15 8.42
C SER A 109 20.53 3.33 8.92
N GLY A 110 19.74 2.26 8.95
CA GLY A 110 18.33 2.28 9.30
C GLY A 110 17.42 2.85 8.21
N SER A 111 17.91 3.01 6.98
CA SER A 111 17.08 3.53 5.88
C SER A 111 16.39 2.38 5.12
N PRO A 112 15.11 2.52 4.71
CA PRO A 112 14.45 1.52 3.88
C PRO A 112 15.22 1.28 2.57
N CYS A 113 15.46 0.01 2.25
CA CYS A 113 16.26 -0.37 1.08
C CYS A 113 15.66 -1.53 0.27
N ALA A 114 14.87 -2.40 0.90
CA ALA A 114 14.24 -3.54 0.26
C ALA A 114 12.89 -3.87 0.90
N LEU A 115 12.07 -4.66 0.21
CA LEU A 115 10.80 -5.19 0.71
C LEU A 115 10.80 -6.72 0.64
N ILE A 116 10.34 -7.39 1.68
CA ILE A 116 10.15 -8.85 1.68
C ILE A 116 8.67 -9.19 1.48
N SER A 117 8.38 -10.02 0.49
CA SER A 117 7.02 -10.52 0.22
C SER A 117 6.62 -11.56 1.26
N LEU A 118 5.44 -11.42 1.86
CA LEU A 118 4.88 -12.44 2.77
C LEU A 118 4.24 -13.62 2.02
N GLU A 119 4.03 -13.48 0.71
CA GLU A 119 3.53 -14.58 -0.12
C GLU A 119 4.65 -15.52 -0.53
N THR A 120 5.74 -14.98 -1.10
CA THR A 120 6.83 -15.75 -1.70
C THR A 120 8.07 -15.85 -0.83
N GLU A 121 8.17 -15.02 0.22
CA GLU A 121 9.39 -14.82 1.01
C GLU A 121 10.58 -14.33 0.16
N GLU A 122 10.34 -13.75 -1.01
CA GLU A 122 11.38 -13.12 -1.83
C GLU A 122 11.58 -11.66 -1.43
N ILE A 123 12.79 -11.15 -1.64
CA ILE A 123 13.19 -9.77 -1.36
C ILE A 123 13.25 -9.01 -2.68
N ILE A 124 12.54 -7.90 -2.76
CA ILE A 124 12.68 -6.88 -3.80
C ILE A 124 13.73 -5.88 -3.30
N ASP A 125 14.93 -5.96 -3.85
CA ASP A 125 16.05 -5.06 -3.56
C ASP A 125 15.99 -3.82 -4.47
N TYR A 126 15.76 -2.65 -3.86
CA TYR A 126 15.66 -1.36 -4.54
C TYR A 126 17.00 -0.58 -4.54
N THR A 127 18.10 -1.18 -4.06
CA THR A 127 19.43 -0.56 -4.13
C THR A 127 20.00 -0.57 -5.55
N THR A 128 19.45 -1.39 -6.44
CA THR A 128 19.77 -1.46 -7.86
C THR A 128 18.69 -0.80 -8.73
N ASN A 129 19.07 -0.33 -9.92
CA ASN A 129 18.11 0.17 -10.91
C ASN A 129 18.34 -0.52 -12.27
N PRO A 130 17.41 -1.38 -12.76
CA PRO A 130 16.13 -1.73 -12.13
C PRO A 130 16.32 -2.48 -10.80
N CYS A 131 15.28 -2.47 -9.94
CA CYS A 131 15.27 -3.29 -8.73
C CYS A 131 15.42 -4.77 -9.09
N THR A 132 15.93 -5.57 -8.16
CA THR A 132 16.15 -7.01 -8.35
C THR A 132 15.35 -7.81 -7.35
N VAL A 133 14.88 -8.99 -7.77
CA VAL A 133 14.21 -9.93 -6.88
C VAL A 133 15.18 -11.05 -6.55
N ILE A 134 15.43 -11.26 -5.25
CA ILE A 134 16.37 -12.25 -4.73
C ILE A 134 15.69 -13.12 -3.66
N PRO A 135 16.11 -14.38 -3.49
CA PRO A 135 15.60 -15.19 -2.39
C PRO A 135 16.04 -14.63 -1.04
N SER A 136 15.15 -14.64 -0.05
CA SER A 136 15.52 -14.36 1.34
C SER A 136 16.38 -15.47 1.94
N ASP A 137 17.23 -15.11 2.90
CA ASP A 137 18.00 -16.08 3.68
C ASP A 137 17.17 -16.65 4.86
N PRO A 138 17.67 -17.69 5.56
CA PRO A 138 16.94 -18.29 6.68
C PRO A 138 16.67 -17.35 7.87
N GLU A 139 17.47 -16.31 8.07
CA GLU A 139 17.29 -15.35 9.16
C GLU A 139 16.07 -14.48 8.89
N HIS A 140 15.95 -13.94 7.68
CA HIS A 140 14.76 -13.20 7.24
C HIS A 140 13.49 -14.04 7.41
N LYS A 141 13.50 -15.31 6.96
CA LYS A 141 12.33 -16.20 7.06
C LYS A 141 11.90 -16.46 8.51
N THR A 142 12.87 -16.55 9.41
CA THR A 142 12.58 -16.72 10.83
C THR A 142 11.93 -15.46 11.41
N LEU A 143 12.38 -14.28 11.00
CA LEU A 143 11.84 -13.00 11.45
C LEU A 143 10.40 -12.75 10.95
N VAL A 144 10.10 -13.12 9.70
CA VAL A 144 8.78 -12.85 9.10
C VAL A 144 7.78 -13.99 9.25
N GLY A 145 8.16 -15.11 9.88
CA GLY A 145 7.38 -16.35 9.87
C GLY A 145 5.95 -16.20 10.40
N GLU A 146 5.75 -15.49 11.52
CA GLU A 146 4.41 -15.26 12.08
C GLU A 146 3.55 -14.40 11.14
N PHE A 147 4.15 -13.37 10.52
CA PHE A 147 3.47 -12.50 9.55
C PHE A 147 3.11 -13.27 8.27
N VAL A 148 3.97 -14.20 7.82
CA VAL A 148 3.69 -15.07 6.68
C VAL A 148 2.50 -15.98 6.96
N ASP A 149 2.43 -16.58 8.15
CA ASP A 149 1.32 -17.44 8.56
C ASP A 149 0.01 -16.65 8.69
N GLU A 150 0.05 -15.43 9.22
CA GLU A 150 -1.09 -14.52 9.29
C GLU A 150 -1.57 -14.12 7.89
N TYR A 151 -0.67 -13.65 7.03
CA TYR A 151 -0.97 -13.26 5.66
C TYR A 151 -1.63 -14.40 4.88
N LYS A 152 -1.05 -15.61 4.93
CA LYS A 152 -1.61 -16.80 4.28
C LYS A 152 -2.98 -17.16 4.81
N SER A 153 -3.22 -16.99 6.11
CA SER A 153 -4.53 -17.23 6.73
C SER A 153 -5.58 -16.24 6.21
N HIS A 154 -5.24 -14.96 6.10
CA HIS A 154 -6.12 -13.95 5.49
C HIS A 154 -6.41 -14.30 4.02
N MET A 155 -5.38 -14.64 3.24
CA MET A 155 -5.56 -14.92 1.80
C MET A 155 -6.36 -16.19 1.53
N ALA A 156 -6.23 -17.20 2.39
CA ALA A 156 -7.04 -18.42 2.29
C ALA A 156 -8.54 -18.18 2.50
N VAL A 157 -8.91 -17.13 3.25
CA VAL A 157 -10.30 -16.76 3.51
C VAL A 157 -10.84 -15.82 2.43
N MET A 158 -10.07 -14.80 2.05
CA MET A 158 -10.51 -13.74 1.14
C MET A 158 -10.42 -14.14 -0.34
N GLY A 159 -9.39 -14.91 -0.72
CA GLY A 159 -9.09 -15.27 -2.11
C GLY A 159 -8.43 -14.15 -2.92
N ASN A 160 -7.88 -14.49 -4.08
CA ASN A 160 -7.03 -13.59 -4.86
C ASN A 160 -7.78 -12.42 -5.52
N GLU A 161 -9.08 -12.53 -5.75
CA GLU A 161 -9.89 -11.46 -6.39
C GLU A 161 -10.46 -10.47 -5.35
N SER A 162 -10.12 -10.63 -4.07
CA SER A 162 -10.70 -9.87 -2.97
C SER A 162 -10.36 -8.38 -3.00
N PHE A 163 -9.18 -8.01 -3.52
CA PHE A 163 -8.81 -6.61 -3.69
C PHE A 163 -9.73 -5.91 -4.69
N ALA A 164 -9.84 -6.45 -5.91
CA ALA A 164 -10.68 -5.91 -6.97
C ALA A 164 -12.18 -5.91 -6.62
N ALA A 165 -12.59 -6.81 -5.72
CA ALA A 165 -13.95 -6.85 -5.18
C ALA A 165 -14.21 -5.85 -4.03
N GLY A 166 -13.19 -5.10 -3.57
CA GLY A 166 -13.31 -4.17 -2.45
C GLY A 166 -13.46 -4.83 -1.08
N LEU A 167 -12.91 -6.04 -0.92
CA LEU A 167 -13.00 -6.86 0.29
C LEU A 167 -11.65 -7.05 1.01
N LEU A 168 -10.55 -6.77 0.32
CA LEU A 168 -9.19 -6.80 0.87
C LEU A 168 -8.55 -5.43 0.71
N PHE A 169 -7.94 -4.95 1.79
CA PHE A 169 -7.34 -3.62 1.87
C PHE A 169 -5.85 -3.73 2.16
N PRO A 170 -4.98 -3.74 1.13
CA PRO A 170 -3.56 -3.93 1.32
C PRO A 170 -2.90 -2.61 1.79
N ALA A 171 -1.98 -2.70 2.75
CA ALA A 171 -1.07 -1.61 3.11
C ALA A 171 0.30 -1.83 2.48
N ILE A 172 0.75 -0.84 1.71
CA ILE A 172 2.00 -0.90 0.95
C ILE A 172 2.97 0.18 1.45
N PRO A 173 4.19 -0.19 1.86
CA PRO A 173 5.24 0.78 2.19
C PRO A 173 5.74 1.45 0.91
N VAL A 174 5.77 2.79 0.88
CA VAL A 174 6.24 3.55 -0.29
C VAL A 174 7.23 4.62 0.13
N TRP A 175 8.38 4.61 -0.53
CA TRP A 175 9.33 5.72 -0.50
C TRP A 175 9.45 6.32 -1.91
N ILE A 176 8.86 7.51 -2.08
CA ILE A 176 8.73 8.19 -3.38
C ILE A 176 10.11 8.45 -4.00
N GLU A 177 11.05 9.03 -3.26
CA GLU A 177 12.36 9.44 -3.78
C GLU A 177 13.23 8.26 -4.23
N ARG A 178 13.07 7.09 -3.62
CA ARG A 178 13.77 5.85 -4.00
C ARG A 178 12.94 4.90 -4.85
N ASN A 179 11.70 5.28 -5.16
CA ASN A 179 10.74 4.47 -5.91
C ASN A 179 10.54 3.06 -5.29
N ILE A 180 10.57 2.97 -3.96
CA ILE A 180 10.31 1.73 -3.21
C ILE A 180 8.80 1.51 -3.15
N GLY A 181 8.34 0.29 -3.42
CA GLY A 181 6.94 -0.13 -3.31
C GLY A 181 5.98 0.40 -4.38
N VAL A 182 6.45 1.30 -5.26
CA VAL A 182 5.64 1.90 -6.34
C VAL A 182 5.19 0.84 -7.36
N ASP A 183 6.06 -0.13 -7.64
CA ASP A 183 5.78 -1.28 -8.48
C ASP A 183 4.67 -2.18 -7.90
N ILE A 184 4.64 -2.33 -6.57
CA ILE A 184 3.61 -3.11 -5.86
C ILE A 184 2.25 -2.39 -5.93
N VAL A 185 2.22 -1.07 -5.70
CA VAL A 185 0.98 -0.30 -5.85
C VAL A 185 0.44 -0.44 -7.28
N LYS A 186 1.31 -0.33 -8.30
CA LYS A 186 0.93 -0.50 -9.70
C LYS A 186 0.39 -1.91 -9.99
N HIS A 187 0.97 -2.94 -9.39
CA HIS A 187 0.47 -4.30 -9.53
C HIS A 187 -0.99 -4.43 -9.08
N TYR A 188 -1.33 -3.91 -7.91
CA TYR A 188 -2.73 -3.87 -7.45
C TYR A 188 -3.62 -3.06 -8.38
N LEU A 189 -3.17 -1.89 -8.85
CA LEU A 189 -3.95 -1.08 -9.80
C LEU A 189 -4.24 -1.83 -11.11
N ASP A 190 -3.33 -2.68 -11.57
CA ASP A 190 -3.51 -3.51 -12.77
C ASP A 190 -4.60 -4.59 -12.58
N GLU A 191 -4.87 -5.04 -11.35
CA GLU A 191 -5.98 -5.96 -11.05
C GLU A 191 -7.38 -5.34 -11.27
N ILE A 192 -7.47 -4.00 -11.31
CA ILE A 192 -8.74 -3.31 -11.55
C ILE A 192 -8.98 -3.09 -13.06
N ASN A 193 -7.91 -3.05 -13.86
CA ASN A 193 -7.92 -2.64 -15.27
C ASN A 193 -8.44 -3.69 -16.27
N HIS A 194 -9.36 -4.57 -15.86
CA HIS A 194 -9.89 -5.66 -16.68
C HIS A 194 -10.89 -5.25 -17.77
#